data_AF-A0A7T8HK03-F1
#
_entry.id   AF-A0A7T8HK03-F1
#
_cell.length_a   1.000
_cell.length_b   1.000
_cell.length_c   1.000
_cell.angle_alpha   90.00
_cell.angle_beta   90.00
_cell.angle_gamma   90.00
#
_symmetry.space_group_name_H-M   'P 1'
#
loop_
_entity.id
_entity.type
_entity.pdbx_description
1 polymer ?
#
loop_
_entity_poly.entity_id
_entity_poly.type
_entity_poly.pdbx_seq_one_letter_code
_entity_poly.pdbx_strand_id
1 'polypeptide(L)'
;EHSSRPVDASNVRMPLAKYCHQELLWAAKAILSDNPLGLTCGMVCPTSDLCVGGCNLAASEEGAINIGGLQQFAVEMFKKAKINQILPPEIPMNGLNPTS
;
A
#
# COMPACT_ATOMS: atom_id res chain seq x y z
N GLU A 1 16.72 -2.57 11.37
CA GLU A 1 16.79 -3.37 10.13
C GLU A 1 15.38 -3.68 9.66
N HIS A 2 14.96 -3.08 8.56
CA HIS A 2 13.65 -3.35 7.95
C HIS A 2 13.70 -4.76 7.36
N SER A 3 13.11 -5.72 8.07
CA SER A 3 13.04 -7.11 7.64
C SER A 3 12.14 -7.24 6.41
N SER A 4 12.71 -6.96 5.23
CA SER A 4 12.31 -7.52 3.95
C SER A 4 12.53 -9.03 4.02
N ARG A 5 11.69 -9.75 4.77
CA ARG A 5 11.70 -11.20 4.70
C ARG A 5 11.26 -11.56 3.28
N PRO A 6 12.09 -12.28 2.49
CA PRO A 6 11.66 -12.77 1.20
C PRO A 6 10.41 -13.61 1.42
N VAL A 7 9.37 -13.38 0.63
CA VAL A 7 8.27 -14.33 0.52
C VAL A 7 8.85 -15.63 -0.02
N ASP A 8 8.92 -16.63 0.84
CA ASP A 8 9.33 -17.95 0.44
C ASP A 8 8.25 -18.56 -0.47
N ALA A 9 8.38 -18.33 -1.77
CA ALA A 9 7.52 -18.86 -2.81
C ALA A 9 7.56 -20.40 -2.90
N SER A 10 8.41 -21.08 -2.11
CA SER A 10 8.49 -22.53 -2.11
C SER A 10 7.39 -23.23 -1.29
N ASN A 11 6.61 -22.50 -0.47
CA ASN A 11 5.49 -23.05 0.28
C ASN A 11 4.12 -22.74 -0.37
N VAL A 12 3.95 -23.18 -1.63
CA VAL A 12 2.77 -23.01 -2.50
C VAL A 12 1.50 -23.71 -1.97
N ARG A 13 1.49 -24.19 -0.72
CA ARG A 13 0.31 -24.83 -0.10
C ARG A 13 -0.76 -23.83 0.35
N MET A 14 -0.48 -22.53 0.28
CA MET A 14 -1.48 -21.49 0.50
C MET A 14 -2.31 -21.28 -0.79
N PRO A 15 -3.66 -21.23 -0.72
CA PRO A 15 -4.48 -20.92 -1.89
C PRO A 15 -4.08 -19.57 -2.51
N LEU A 16 -3.93 -19.50 -3.83
CA LEU A 16 -3.51 -18.30 -4.58
C LEU A 16 -4.31 -17.05 -4.18
N ALA A 17 -5.62 -17.19 -3.94
CA ALA A 17 -6.47 -16.10 -3.49
C ALA A 17 -6.03 -15.50 -2.14
N LYS A 18 -5.58 -16.34 -1.20
CA LYS A 18 -5.09 -15.89 0.11
C LYS A 18 -3.73 -15.20 -0.01
N TYR A 19 -2.87 -15.69 -0.90
CA TYR A 19 -1.60 -15.03 -1.23
C TYR A 19 -1.84 -13.63 -1.81
N CYS A 20 -2.66 -13.52 -2.85
CA CYS A 20 -3.00 -12.23 -3.47
C CYS A 20 -3.60 -11.24 -2.46
N HIS A 21 -4.44 -11.71 -1.54
CA HIS A 21 -5.01 -10.86 -0.49
C HIS A 21 -3.93 -10.35 0.48
N GLN A 22 -2.95 -11.17 0.84
CA GLN A 22 -1.86 -10.78 1.74
C GLN A 22 -0.96 -9.72 1.11
N GLU A 23 -0.59 -9.89 -0.16
CA GLU A 23 0.25 -8.94 -0.89
C GLU A 23 -0.43 -7.56 -1.00
N LEU A 24 -1.75 -7.52 -1.18
CA LEU A 24 -2.50 -6.25 -1.24
C LEU A 24 -2.50 -5.49 0.10
N LEU A 25 -2.53 -6.21 1.23
CA LEU A 25 -2.41 -5.58 2.55
C LEU A 25 -1.00 -5.00 2.79
N TRP A 26 0.04 -5.66 2.28
CA TRP A 26 1.41 -5.15 2.37
C TRP A 26 1.65 -3.97 1.44
N ALA A 27 1.12 -4.01 0.22
CA ALA A 27 1.12 -2.87 -0.69
C ALA A 27 0.43 -1.66 -0.03
N ALA A 28 -0.75 -1.87 0.56
CA ALA A 28 -1.46 -0.80 1.28
C ALA A 28 -0.67 -0.27 2.48
N LYS A 29 0.01 -1.14 3.24
CA LYS A 29 0.90 -0.73 4.33
C LYS A 29 2.03 0.16 3.83
N ALA A 30 2.71 -0.23 2.75
CA ALA A 30 3.78 0.57 2.16
C ALA A 30 3.25 1.95 1.72
N ILE A 31 2.15 1.98 0.97
CA ILE A 31 1.50 3.23 0.51
C ILE A 31 1.15 4.14 1.70
N LEU A 32 0.49 3.60 2.73
CA LEU A 32 0.01 4.40 3.87
C LEU A 32 1.14 4.83 4.82
N SER A 33 2.29 4.18 4.77
CA SER A 33 3.47 4.57 5.56
C SER A 33 4.09 5.85 5.01
N ASP A 34 4.12 6.01 3.68
CA ASP A 34 4.66 7.21 3.03
C ASP A 34 3.58 8.30 2.80
N ASN A 35 2.32 7.89 2.64
CA ASN A 35 1.20 8.79 2.37
C ASN A 35 -0.07 8.36 3.12
N PRO A 36 -0.43 9.03 4.24
CA PRO A 36 -1.60 8.67 5.03
C PRO A 36 -2.93 8.89 4.29
N LEU A 37 -2.94 9.66 3.20
CA LEU A 37 -4.08 9.89 2.33
C LEU A 37 -4.01 9.05 1.05
N GLY A 38 -3.34 7.89 1.12
CA GLY A 38 -3.07 7.03 -0.02
C GLY A 38 -4.30 6.68 -0.86
N LEU A 39 -5.47 6.48 -0.25
CA LEU A 39 -6.71 6.22 -0.99
C LEU A 39 -7.14 7.43 -1.83
N THR A 40 -7.19 8.62 -1.23
CA THR A 40 -7.57 9.86 -1.92
C THR A 40 -6.58 10.17 -3.03
N CYS A 41 -5.28 10.08 -2.76
CA CYS A 41 -4.26 10.32 -3.77
C CYS A 41 -4.37 9.34 -4.95
N GLY A 42 -4.67 8.05 -4.71
CA GLY A 42 -4.90 7.10 -5.80
C GLY A 42 -6.05 7.52 -6.73
N MET A 43 -7.05 8.24 -6.22
CA MET A 43 -8.22 8.68 -6.97
C MET A 43 -8.06 10.05 -7.65
N VAL A 44 -7.36 11.01 -7.03
CA VAL A 44 -7.36 12.42 -7.48
C VAL A 44 -6.00 12.97 -7.88
N CYS A 45 -4.92 12.19 -7.71
CA CYS A 45 -3.59 12.65 -8.06
C CYS A 45 -3.51 12.92 -9.59
N PRO A 46 -2.99 14.09 -10.03
CA PRO A 46 -2.74 14.36 -11.44
C PRO A 46 -1.51 13.56 -11.91
N THR A 47 -1.69 12.25 -12.05
CA THR A 47 -0.57 11.31 -12.21
C THR A 47 0.24 11.54 -13.48
N SER A 48 -0.38 12.04 -14.55
CA SER A 48 0.30 12.39 -15.81
C SER A 48 1.40 13.43 -15.62
N ASP A 49 1.24 14.35 -14.68
CA ASP A 49 2.21 15.41 -14.38
C ASP A 49 3.18 14.99 -13.25
N LEU A 50 2.96 13.81 -12.67
CA LEU A 50 3.70 13.28 -11.52
C LEU A 50 4.24 11.89 -11.84
N CYS A 51 3.87 10.88 -11.04
CA CYS A 51 4.48 9.54 -11.09
C CYS A 51 4.37 8.86 -12.47
N VAL A 52 3.24 9.02 -13.17
CA VAL A 52 3.01 8.40 -14.49
C VAL A 52 3.77 9.17 -15.58
N GLY A 53 3.94 10.49 -15.43
CA GLY A 53 4.75 11.32 -16.34
C GLY A 53 6.22 10.91 -16.43
N GLY A 54 6.77 10.31 -15.35
CA GLY A 54 8.12 9.77 -15.30
C GLY A 54 8.22 8.25 -15.53
N CYS A 55 7.14 7.57 -15.95
CA CYS A 55 7.13 6.12 -16.07
C CYS A 55 7.93 5.65 -17.30
N ASN A 56 8.96 4.82 -17.10
CA ASN A 56 9.77 4.28 -18.21
C ASN A 56 8.95 3.48 -19.23
N LEU A 57 7.91 2.76 -18.78
CA LEU A 57 7.06 1.98 -19.66
C LEU A 57 6.20 2.86 -20.58
N ALA A 58 6.10 4.16 -20.31
CA ALA A 58 5.48 5.10 -21.24
C ALA A 58 6.12 5.09 -22.64
N ALA A 59 7.37 4.65 -22.75
CA ALA A 59 8.09 4.53 -24.01
C ALA A 59 7.81 3.24 -24.80
N SER A 60 7.03 2.30 -24.24
CA SER A 60 6.63 1.07 -24.93
C SER A 60 5.22 1.19 -25.52
N GLU A 61 4.82 0.19 -26.32
CA GLU A 61 3.50 0.17 -26.97
C GLU A 61 2.35 -0.02 -25.97
N GLU A 62 2.61 -0.63 -24.82
CA GLU A 62 1.63 -0.83 -23.74
C GLU A 62 1.32 0.47 -22.99
N GLY A 63 2.25 1.44 -23.02
CA GLY A 63 2.13 2.73 -22.36
C GLY A 63 2.43 2.70 -20.86
N ALA A 64 2.23 3.85 -20.22
CA ALA A 64 2.59 4.06 -18.83
C ALA A 64 1.73 3.24 -17.85
N ILE A 65 2.33 2.80 -16.74
CA ILE A 65 1.61 2.05 -15.70
C ILE A 65 0.53 2.92 -15.06
N ASN A 66 -0.66 2.36 -14.82
CA ASN A 66 -1.72 3.01 -14.05
C ASN A 66 -1.41 2.99 -12.54
N ILE A 67 -0.44 3.79 -12.12
CA ILE A 67 0.05 3.84 -10.73
C ILE A 67 -1.06 4.28 -9.77
N GLY A 68 -1.84 5.31 -10.14
CA GLY A 68 -2.97 5.80 -9.32
C GLY A 68 -4.02 4.72 -9.06
N GLY A 69 -4.43 4.00 -10.11
CA GLY A 69 -5.40 2.91 -10.00
C GLY A 69 -4.91 1.73 -9.14
N LEU A 70 -3.63 1.34 -9.27
CA LEU A 70 -3.03 0.29 -8.43
C LEU A 70 -2.97 0.71 -6.96
N GLN A 71 -2.59 1.96 -6.69
CA GLN A 71 -2.58 2.54 -5.35
C GLN A 71 -3.99 2.56 -4.74
N GLN A 72 -4.98 3.06 -5.49
CA GLN A 72 -6.38 3.05 -5.09
C GLN A 72 -6.83 1.62 -4.75
N PHE A 73 -6.60 0.67 -5.64
CA PHE A 73 -7.04 -0.71 -5.46
C PHE A 73 -6.47 -1.35 -4.19
N ALA A 74 -5.16 -1.22 -3.95
CA ALA A 74 -4.52 -1.77 -2.76
C ALA A 74 -5.12 -1.18 -1.47
N VAL A 75 -5.25 0.15 -1.39
CA VAL A 75 -5.78 0.81 -0.20
C VAL A 75 -7.29 0.54 -0.02
N GLU A 76 -8.04 0.36 -1.11
CA GLU A 76 -9.45 -0.03 -1.04
C GLU A 76 -9.62 -1.45 -0.47
N MET A 77 -8.74 -2.40 -0.83
CA MET A 77 -8.75 -3.74 -0.21
C MET A 77 -8.43 -3.68 1.27
N PHE A 78 -7.45 -2.86 1.67
CA PHE A 78 -7.15 -2.63 3.08
C PHE A 78 -8.34 -2.03 3.84
N LYS A 79 -9.03 -1.05 3.25
CA LYS A 79 -10.27 -0.49 3.80
C LYS A 79 -11.35 -1.56 3.98
N LYS A 80 -11.53 -2.45 3.01
CA LYS A 80 -12.50 -3.57 3.07
C LYS A 80 -12.14 -4.59 4.14
N ALA A 81 -10.85 -4.78 4.43
CA ALA A 81 -10.37 -5.65 5.50
C ALA A 81 -10.69 -5.11 6.92
N LYS A 82 -11.10 -3.84 7.06
CA LYS A 82 -11.49 -3.20 8.34
C LYS A 82 -10.43 -3.33 9.43
N ILE A 83 -9.16 -3.22 9.04
CA ILE A 83 -8.01 -3.21 9.96
C ILE A 83 -7.80 -1.76 10.42
N ASN A 84 -7.73 -1.54 11.73
CA ASN A 84 -7.49 -0.22 12.30
C ASN A 84 -5.98 0.07 12.35
N GLN A 85 -5.61 1.32 12.10
CA GLN A 85 -4.27 1.84 12.40
C GLN A 85 -4.02 1.74 13.91
N ILE A 86 -2.83 1.29 14.29
CA ILE A 86 -2.39 1.23 15.68
C ILE A 86 -1.25 2.21 15.93
N LEU A 87 -1.07 2.60 17.19
CA LEU A 87 0.13 3.30 17.62
C LEU A 87 1.36 2.38 17.38
N PRO A 88 2.49 2.91 16.86
CA PRO A 88 3.74 2.17 16.81
C PRO A 88 4.08 1.55 18.18
N PRO A 89 4.48 0.28 18.24
CA PRO A 89 4.67 -0.44 19.50
C PRO A 89 5.81 0.12 20.36
N GLU A 90 6.69 0.93 19.79
CA GLU A 90 7.80 1.58 20.48
C GLU A 90 7.34 2.77 21.34
N ILE A 91 6.14 3.31 21.11
CA ILE A 91 5.64 4.49 21.82
C ILE A 91 4.94 4.07 23.12
N PRO A 92 5.44 4.48 24.30
CA PRO A 92 4.78 4.16 25.56
C PRO A 92 3.44 4.92 25.69
N MET A 93 2.39 4.21 26.09
CA MET A 93 1.03 4.74 26.24
C MET A 93 0.88 5.84 27.31
N ASN A 94 1.92 6.08 28.12
CA ASN A 94 1.88 6.98 29.29
C ASN A 94 1.75 8.48 28.97
N GLY A 95 1.79 8.89 27.70
CA GLY A 95 1.71 10.30 27.27
C GLY A 95 0.47 10.69 26.46
N LEU A 96 -0.42 9.75 26.14
CA LEU A 96 -1.65 10.00 25.38
C LEU A 96 -2.84 10.01 26.34
N ASN A 97 -2.99 11.09 27.13
CA ASN A 97 -4.22 11.30 27.89
C ASN A 97 -5.28 11.94 26.97
N PRO A 98 -6.43 11.30 26.71
CA PRO A 98 -7.46 11.82 25.79
C PRO A 98 -8.28 13.01 26.34
N THR A 99 -7.81 13.75 27.36
CA THR A 99 -8.55 14.85 28.00
C THR A 99 -7.81 16.20 28.11
N SER A 100 -6.80 16.46 27.28
CA SER A 100 -6.24 17.82 27.12
C SER A 100 -6.67 18.47 25.82
#